data_AF-A0A9W6LTP5-F1
#
_entry.id   AF-A0A9W6LTP5-F1
#
_cell.length_a   1.000
_cell.length_b   1.000
_cell.length_c   1.000
_cell.angle_alpha   90.00
_cell.angle_beta   90.00
_cell.angle_gamma   90.00
#
_symmetry.space_group_name_H-M   'P 1'
#
loop_
_entity.id
_entity.type
_entity.pdbx_description
1 polymer ?
#
loop_
_entity_poly.entity_id
_entity_poly.type
_entity_poly.pdbx_seq_one_letter_code
_entity_poly.pdbx_strand_id
1 'polypeptide(L)'
;MALFRVREVKLWEGDKGVTMTPLREYELESTRASAAVEEVRHFLEIEILNLTVPQKIDFDAVLVLDANRVEVARFLVSDIWKRQADAVESGTTYAHWV
;
A
#
# COMPACT_ATOMS: atom_id res chain seq x y z
N MET A 1 -8.60 21.64 -1.29
CA MET A 1 -8.05 20.31 -0.96
C MET A 1 -9.07 19.27 -1.41
N ALA A 2 -8.62 18.11 -1.86
CA ALA A 2 -9.46 17.01 -2.28
C ALA A 2 -9.39 15.88 -1.25
N LEU A 3 -10.51 15.19 -1.05
CA LEU A 3 -10.63 14.08 -0.12
C LEU A 3 -10.38 12.77 -0.89
N PHE A 4 -9.43 11.99 -0.40
CA PHE A 4 -9.14 10.64 -0.88
C PHE A 4 -9.54 9.64 0.20
N ARG A 5 -9.97 8.45 -0.23
CA ARG A 5 -10.24 7.34 0.68
C ARG A 5 -9.18 6.30 0.50
N VAL A 6 -8.49 5.99 1.58
CA VAL A 6 -7.48 4.95 1.61
C VAL A 6 -8.09 3.73 2.25
N ARG A 7 -7.95 2.58 1.59
CA ARG A 7 -8.62 1.35 1.97
C ARG A 7 -7.62 0.22 2.04
N GLU A 8 -7.47 -0.35 3.23
CA GLU A 8 -6.75 -1.59 3.46
C GLU A 8 -7.65 -2.76 3.09
N VAL A 9 -7.13 -3.67 2.29
CA VAL A 9 -7.88 -4.83 1.79
C VAL A 9 -7.08 -6.12 1.99
N LYS A 10 -7.82 -7.19 2.26
CA LYS A 10 -7.32 -8.56 2.23
C LYS A 10 -7.70 -9.21 0.92
N LEU A 11 -6.74 -9.84 0.26
CA LEU A 11 -6.88 -10.55 -0.99
C LEU A 11 -7.08 -12.03 -0.69
N TRP A 12 -8.15 -12.59 -1.22
CA TRP A 12 -8.45 -14.01 -1.09
C TRP A 12 -8.50 -14.61 -2.48
N GLU A 13 -7.69 -15.64 -2.70
CA GLU A 13 -7.76 -16.43 -3.93
C GLU A 13 -8.83 -17.51 -3.74
N GLY A 14 -9.91 -17.42 -4.52
CA GLY A 14 -10.96 -18.43 -4.54
C GLY A 14 -11.15 -19.01 -5.93
N ASP A 15 -12.01 -20.03 -6.06
CA ASP A 15 -12.28 -20.73 -7.34
C ASP A 15 -12.77 -19.81 -8.48
N LYS A 16 -13.23 -18.60 -8.17
CA LYS A 16 -13.71 -17.61 -9.14
C LYS A 16 -12.76 -16.42 -9.38
N GLY A 17 -11.54 -16.50 -8.84
CA GLY A 17 -10.53 -15.45 -8.93
C GLY A 17 -10.29 -14.73 -7.61
N VAL A 18 -9.59 -13.58 -7.69
CA VAL A 18 -9.18 -12.80 -6.52
C VAL A 18 -10.37 -11.99 -6.00
N THR A 19 -10.77 -12.27 -4.77
CA THR A 19 -11.79 -11.51 -4.03
C THR A 19 -11.10 -10.55 -3.07
N MET A 20 -11.58 -9.30 -3.01
CA MET A 20 -11.03 -8.25 -2.15
C MET A 20 -11.98 -7.97 -1.00
N THR A 21 -11.53 -8.16 0.24
CA THR A 21 -12.29 -7.87 1.45
C THR A 21 -11.74 -6.61 2.11
N PRO A 22 -12.52 -5.53 2.25
CA PRO A 22 -12.06 -4.33 2.97
C PRO A 22 -11.90 -4.63 4.45
N LEU A 23 -10.79 -4.19 5.05
CA LEU A 23 -10.52 -4.30 6.48
C LEU A 23 -10.72 -2.96 7.18
N ARG A 24 -10.09 -1.91 6.65
CA ARG A 24 -10.13 -0.55 7.20
C ARG A 24 -10.23 0.47 6.07
N GLU A 25 -10.90 1.57 6.34
CA GLU A 25 -11.02 2.71 5.42
C GLU A 25 -10.80 3.99 6.23
N TYR A 26 -9.96 4.88 5.72
CA TYR A 26 -9.70 6.18 6.31
C TYR A 26 -9.67 7.26 5.23
N GLU A 27 -9.88 8.50 5.67
CA GLU A 27 -9.92 9.66 4.79
C GLU A 27 -8.58 10.40 4.85
N LEU A 28 -8.11 10.80 3.67
CA LEU A 28 -6.86 11.53 3.49
C LEU A 28 -7.14 12.80 2.70
N GLU A 29 -6.88 13.95 3.31
CA GLU A 29 -6.97 15.22 2.61
C GLU A 29 -5.65 15.53 1.92
N SER A 30 -5.70 15.75 0.60
CA SER A 30 -4.50 16.11 -0.16
C SER A 30 -4.79 17.14 -1.24
N THR A 31 -3.74 17.75 -1.79
CA THR A 31 -3.88 18.79 -2.81
C THR A 31 -4.18 18.21 -4.19
N ARG A 32 -3.68 17.00 -4.49
CA ARG A 32 -3.82 16.30 -5.78
C ARG A 32 -3.65 14.79 -5.60
N ALA A 33 -4.17 14.01 -6.54
CA ALA A 33 -4.10 12.54 -6.48
C ALA A 33 -2.67 12.01 -6.35
N SER A 34 -1.72 12.55 -7.13
CA SER A 34 -0.31 12.13 -7.04
C SER A 34 0.30 12.39 -5.65
N ALA A 35 -0.11 13.45 -4.96
CA ALA A 35 0.39 13.75 -3.62
C ALA A 35 -0.18 12.77 -2.60
N ALA A 36 -1.48 12.47 -2.67
CA ALA A 36 -2.11 11.44 -1.84
C ALA A 36 -1.48 10.06 -2.05
N VAL A 37 -1.22 9.70 -3.31
CA VAL A 37 -0.60 8.42 -3.69
C VAL A 37 0.81 8.29 -3.11
N GLU A 38 1.65 9.32 -3.25
CA GLU A 38 3.00 9.32 -2.68
C GLU A 38 2.99 9.30 -1.15
N GLU A 39 2.07 10.02 -0.51
CA GLU A 39 1.95 10.03 0.96
C GLU A 39 1.55 8.64 1.50
N VAL A 40 0.54 8.01 0.90
CA VAL A 40 0.12 6.64 1.26
C VAL A 40 1.25 5.64 1.00
N ARG A 41 1.92 5.75 -0.15
CA ARG A 41 3.06 4.90 -0.46
C ARG A 41 4.16 5.02 0.60
N HIS A 42 4.51 6.24 0.95
CA HIS A 42 5.59 6.52 1.89
C HIS A 42 5.29 5.98 3.28
N PHE A 43 4.07 6.25 3.78
CA PHE A 43 3.61 5.73 5.06
C PHE A 43 3.63 4.20 5.09
N LEU A 44 3.11 3.58 4.02
CA LEU A 44 3.04 2.13 3.89
C LEU A 44 4.43 1.48 3.85
N GLU A 45 5.36 2.03 3.08
CA GLU A 45 6.74 1.54 3.01
C GLU A 45 7.42 1.63 4.39
N ILE A 46 7.24 2.74 5.12
CA ILE A 46 7.78 2.90 6.48
C ILE A 46 7.17 1.89 7.44
N GLU A 47 5.84 1.75 7.45
CA GLU A 47 5.14 0.87 8.38
C GLU A 47 5.53 -0.59 8.15
N ILE A 48 5.51 -1.06 6.91
CA ILE A 48 5.84 -2.44 6.54
C ILE A 48 7.31 -2.75 6.84
N LEU A 49 8.23 -1.85 6.49
CA LEU A 49 9.66 -2.10 6.67
C LEU A 49 10.12 -1.94 8.13
N ASN A 50 9.40 -1.15 8.94
CA ASN A 50 9.64 -1.09 10.38
C ASN A 50 9.15 -2.34 11.13
N LEU A 51 8.27 -3.14 10.53
CA LEU A 51 7.83 -4.39 11.15
C LEU A 51 8.94 -5.43 11.06
N THR A 52 9.50 -5.78 12.23
CA THR A 52 10.47 -6.87 12.38
C THR A 52 9.90 -8.25 12.03
N VAL A 53 8.58 -8.39 11.93
CA VAL A 53 7.89 -9.64 11.59
C VAL A 53 6.79 -9.34 10.56
N PRO A 54 6.92 -9.82 9.29
CA PRO A 54 5.92 -9.62 8.24
C PRO A 54 4.52 -10.13 8.60
N GLN A 55 4.44 -11.14 9.47
CA GLN A 55 3.19 -11.76 9.92
C GLN A 55 2.27 -10.84 10.74
N LYS A 56 2.73 -9.64 11.10
CA LYS A 56 1.91 -8.64 11.80
C LYS A 56 1.05 -7.79 10.87
N ILE A 57 1.27 -7.87 9.55
CA ILE A 57 0.46 -7.16 8.57
C ILE A 57 -0.81 -7.98 8.34
N ASP A 58 -1.97 -7.38 8.63
CA ASP A 58 -3.29 -8.04 8.55
C ASP A 58 -3.97 -7.87 7.17
N PHE A 59 -3.46 -6.97 6.32
CA PHE A 59 -3.92 -6.70 4.97
C PHE A 59 -2.89 -7.15 3.90
N ASP A 60 -3.35 -7.31 2.66
CA ASP A 60 -2.49 -7.69 1.53
C ASP A 60 -2.22 -6.51 0.59
N ALA A 61 -3.12 -5.53 0.55
CA ALA A 61 -2.99 -4.35 -0.29
C ALA A 61 -3.63 -3.10 0.33
N VAL A 62 -3.17 -1.95 -0.13
CA VAL A 62 -3.78 -0.64 0.14
C VAL A 62 -4.22 -0.01 -1.17
N LEU A 63 -5.48 0.43 -1.22
CA LEU A 63 -6.07 1.15 -2.34
C LEU A 63 -6.21 2.62 -2.00
N VAL A 64 -5.91 3.49 -2.96
CA VAL A 64 -6.25 4.91 -2.88
C VAL A 64 -7.40 5.16 -3.85
N LEU A 65 -8.50 5.70 -3.32
CA LEU A 65 -9.72 5.98 -4.05
C LEU A 65 -9.98 7.49 -4.08
N ASP A 66 -10.51 8.00 -5.19
CA ASP A 66 -10.98 9.38 -5.28
C ASP A 66 -12.36 9.57 -4.59
N ALA A 67 -12.90 10.79 -4.67
CA ALA A 67 -14.21 11.13 -4.12
C ALA A 67 -15.37 10.30 -4.71
N ASN A 68 -15.22 9.79 -5.94
CA ASN A 68 -16.19 8.94 -6.63
C ASN A 68 -15.99 7.44 -6.35
N ARG A 69 -15.08 7.09 -5.44
CA ARG A 69 -14.63 5.72 -5.14
C ARG A 69 -13.96 5.02 -6.33
N VAL A 70 -13.37 5.78 -7.25
CA VAL A 70 -12.55 5.24 -8.35
C VAL A 70 -11.14 5.01 -7.84
N GLU A 71 -10.58 3.83 -8.13
CA GLU A 71 -9.20 3.48 -7.80
C GLU A 71 -8.23 4.36 -8.59
N VAL A 72 -7.40 5.13 -7.88
CA VAL A 72 -6.34 5.94 -8.47
C VAL A 72 -4.95 5.34 -8.24
N ALA A 73 -4.79 4.48 -7.22
CA ALA A 73 -3.59 3.70 -7.00
C ALA A 73 -3.85 2.46 -6.15
N ARG A 74 -2.92 1.50 -6.25
CA ARG A 74 -2.90 0.25 -5.48
C ARG A 74 -1.46 -0.09 -5.11
N PHE A 75 -1.27 -0.49 -3.86
CA PHE A 75 0.01 -0.93 -3.33
C PHE A 75 -0.14 -2.32 -2.72
N LEU A 76 0.66 -3.27 -3.20
CA LEU A 76 0.70 -4.63 -2.65
C LEU A 76 1.81 -4.73 -1.60
N VAL A 77 1.50 -5.36 -0.48
CA VAL A 77 2.50 -5.65 0.57
C VAL A 77 3.62 -6.53 0.03
N SER A 78 3.27 -7.53 -0.81
CA SER A 78 4.23 -8.43 -1.45
C SER A 78 5.24 -7.70 -2.34
N ASP A 79 4.83 -6.65 -3.06
CA ASP A 79 5.72 -5.87 -3.91
C ASP A 79 6.78 -5.13 -3.08
N ILE A 80 6.41 -4.63 -1.91
CA ILE A 80 7.32 -3.92 -1.00
C ILE A 80 8.37 -4.89 -0.46
N TRP A 81 7.95 -6.07 0.01
CA TRP A 81 8.89 -7.10 0.48
C TRP A 81 9.81 -7.62 -0.62
N LYS A 82 9.28 -7.80 -1.84
CA LYS A 82 10.09 -8.20 -2.99
C LYS A 82 11.18 -7.18 -3.30
N ARG A 83 10.82 -5.88 -3.36
CA ARG A 83 11.80 -4.80 -3.57
C ARG A 83 12.85 -4.73 -2.46
N GLN A 84 12.45 -4.96 -1.21
CA GLN A 84 13.38 -5.02 -0.09
C GLN A 84 14.35 -6.21 -0.23
N ALA A 85 13.86 -7.39 -0.61
CA ALA A 85 14.68 -8.57 -0.84
C ALA A 85 15.68 -8.33 -1.99
N ASP A 86 15.20 -7.82 -3.13
CA ASP A 86 16.03 -7.49 -4.30
C ASP A 86 17.13 -6.47 -3.94
N ALA A 87 16.81 -5.47 -3.11
CA ALA A 87 17.79 -4.49 -2.65
C ALA A 87 18.88 -5.12 -1.77
N VAL A 88 18.49 -5.94 -0.79
CA VAL A 88 19.43 -6.70 0.05
C VAL A 88 20.34 -7.59 -0.80
N GLU A 89 19.79 -8.32 -1.78
CA GLU A 89 20.56 -9.19 -2.67
C GLU A 89 21.54 -8.42 -3.56
N SER A 90 21.16 -7.23 -4.01
CA SER A 90 22.02 -6.36 -4.84
C SER A 90 23.16 -5.68 -4.06
N GLY A 91 23.24 -5.87 -2.73
CA GLY A 91 24.20 -5.19 -1.87
C GLY A 91 23.94 -3.68 -1.74
N THR A 92 22.78 -3.23 -2.22
CA THR A 92 22.35 -1.82 -2.15
C THR A 92 21.47 -1.68 -0.92
N THR A 93 21.76 -0.71 -0.05
CA THR A 93 20.77 -0.34 0.97
C THR A 93 19.55 0.19 0.22
N TYR A 94 18.34 -0.29 0.55
CA TYR A 94 17.10 0.32 0.08
C TYR A 94 17.10 1.76 0.59
N ALA A 95 17.60 2.69 -0.22
CA ALA A 95 17.55 4.09 0.08
C ALA A 95 16.10 4.48 -0.10
N HIS A 96 15.44 4.77 1.02
CA HIS A 96 14.07 5.31 1.08
C HIS A 96 13.92 6.66 0.31
N TRP A 97 14.99 7.12 -0.36
CA TRP A 97 15.16 8.42 -0.99
C TRP A 97 16.19 8.33 -2.13
N VAL A 98 15.72 8.15 -3.36
CA VAL A 98 16.42 8.62 -4.57
C VAL A 98 15.40 9.24 -5.50
#